data_AF-A0A4Q5WJP6-F1
#
_entry.id   AF-A0A4Q5WJP6-F1
#
_cell.length_a   1.000
_cell.length_b   1.000
_cell.length_c   1.000
_cell.angle_alpha   90.00
_cell.angle_beta   90.00
_cell.angle_gamma   90.00
#
_symmetry.space_group_name_H-M   'P 1'
#
loop_
_entity.id
_entity.type
_entity.pdbx_description
1 polymer ?
#
loop_
_entity_poly.entity_id
_entity_poly.type
_entity_poly.pdbx_seq_one_letter_code
_entity_poly.pdbx_strand_id
1 'polypeptide(L)'
;MADAPSLKTKLAYGLGSAAFGVKDQGFGFFLLIFYSQVVGVDAPMVGLALTIALVIDAFADLIVGYWSDNFRSRFGRRHLFMYASAVPVAVSYFL
;
A
#
# COMPACT_ATOMS: atom_id res chain seq x y z
N MET A 1 -1.17 -31.14 -0.96
CA MET A 1 -1.93 -30.12 -1.73
C MET A 1 -2.58 -29.22 -0.70
N ALA A 2 -2.24 -27.93 -0.65
CA ALA A 2 -2.84 -27.01 0.32
C ALA A 2 -4.29 -26.74 -0.08
N ASP A 3 -5.24 -26.95 0.84
CA ASP A 3 -6.65 -26.70 0.61
C ASP A 3 -6.90 -25.27 0.13
N ALA A 4 -7.70 -25.13 -0.93
CA ALA A 4 -8.05 -23.82 -1.47
C ALA A 4 -8.76 -23.00 -0.38
N PRO A 5 -8.39 -21.72 -0.19
CA PRO A 5 -9.00 -20.89 0.85
C PRO A 5 -10.50 -20.75 0.63
N SER A 6 -11.26 -20.81 1.72
CA SER A 6 -12.71 -20.62 1.77
C SER A 6 -13.15 -19.38 0.98
N LEU A 7 -14.31 -19.45 0.32
CA LEU A 7 -14.90 -18.32 -0.41
C LEU A 7 -15.03 -17.07 0.47
N LYS A 8 -15.34 -17.25 1.76
CA LYS A 8 -15.42 -16.15 2.73
C LYS A 8 -14.07 -15.48 2.94
N THR A 9 -12.98 -16.26 3.02
CA THR A 9 -11.62 -15.73 3.16
C THR A 9 -11.20 -14.97 1.90
N LYS A 10 -11.53 -15.49 0.71
CA LYS A 10 -11.27 -14.80 -0.57
C LYS A 10 -12.01 -13.47 -0.67
N LEU A 11 -13.28 -13.43 -0.28
CA LEU A 11 -14.08 -12.21 -0.29
C LEU A 11 -13.57 -11.19 0.75
N ALA A 12 -13.21 -11.62 1.96
CA ALA A 12 -12.66 -10.73 2.98
C ALA A 12 -11.33 -10.11 2.56
N TYR A 13 -10.42 -10.91 1.98
CA TYR A 13 -9.16 -10.38 1.40
C TYR A 13 -9.41 -9.48 0.20
N GLY A 14 -10.37 -9.83 -0.67
CA GLY A 14 -10.76 -9.02 -1.81
C GLY A 14 -11.26 -7.63 -1.39
N LEU A 15 -12.14 -7.57 -0.39
CA LEU A 15 -12.65 -6.30 0.14
C LEU A 15 -11.53 -5.44 0.74
N GLY A 16 -10.61 -6.05 1.49
CA GLY A 16 -9.42 -5.37 2.01
C GLY A 16 -8.52 -4.82 0.89
N SER A 17 -8.27 -5.63 -0.15
CA SER A 17 -7.44 -5.23 -1.29
C SER A 17 -8.06 -4.11 -2.13
N ALA A 18 -9.39 -4.04 -2.19
CA ALA A 18 -10.09 -2.97 -2.91
C ALA A 18 -9.82 -1.60 -2.30
N ALA A 19 -9.76 -1.50 -0.96
CA ALA A 19 -9.42 -0.25 -0.28
C ALA A 19 -7.99 0.22 -0.60
N PHE A 20 -7.03 -0.71 -0.63
CA PHE A 20 -5.65 -0.41 -1.04
C PHE A 20 -5.58 0.03 -2.51
N GLY A 21 -6.30 -0.66 -3.40
CA GLY A 21 -6.36 -0.29 -4.82
C GLY A 21 -6.94 1.10 -5.06
N VAL A 22 -7.99 1.49 -4.33
CA VAL A 22 -8.55 2.86 -4.42
C VAL A 22 -7.54 3.89 -3.94
N LYS A 23 -6.84 3.63 -2.84
CA LYS A 23 -5.79 4.50 -2.31
C LYS A 23 -4.65 4.66 -3.32
N ASP A 24 -4.10 3.58 -3.85
CA ASP A 24 -2.97 3.63 -4.79
C ASP A 24 -3.35 4.31 -6.10
N GLN A 25 -4.55 4.05 -6.64
CA GLN A 25 -5.05 4.75 -7.82
C GLN A 25 -5.30 6.25 -7.54
N GLY A 26 -5.71 6.60 -6.32
CA GLY A 26 -5.81 7.98 -5.87
C GLY A 26 -4.47 8.71 -5.87
N PHE A 27 -3.40 8.06 -5.43
CA PHE A 27 -2.05 8.65 -5.48
C PHE A 27 -1.49 8.73 -6.91
N GLY A 28 -1.72 7.71 -7.74
CA GLY A 28 -1.16 7.67 -9.08
C GLY A 28 -1.83 8.63 -10.07
N PHE A 29 -3.16 8.59 -10.15
CA PHE A 29 -3.91 9.29 -11.19
C PHE A 29 -4.56 10.58 -10.70
N PHE A 30 -5.20 10.53 -9.52
CA PHE A 30 -5.93 11.68 -9.00
C PHE A 30 -5.00 12.81 -8.57
N LEU A 31 -3.87 12.52 -7.93
CA LEU A 31 -2.89 13.55 -7.54
C LEU A 31 -2.33 14.31 -8.75
N LEU A 32 -2.02 13.61 -9.84
CA LEU A 32 -1.51 14.22 -11.07
C LEU A 32 -2.52 15.23 -11.62
N ILE A 33 -3.79 14.83 -11.74
CA ILE A 33 -4.86 15.69 -12.26
C ILE A 33 -5.14 16.85 -11.30
N PHE A 34 -5.18 16.60 -9.99
CA PHE A 34 -5.44 17.65 -9.01
C PHE A 34 -4.37 18.74 -9.03
N TYR A 35 -3.10 18.37 -8.96
CA TYR A 35 -2.01 19.35 -8.96
C TYR A 35 -1.84 20.06 -10.31
N SER A 36 -2.09 19.38 -11.43
CA SER A 36 -1.98 20.00 -12.75
C SER A 36 -3.19 20.88 -13.11
N GLN A 37 -4.41 20.41 -12.85
CA GLN A 37 -5.63 21.08 -13.34
C GLN A 37 -6.28 22.00 -12.30
N VAL A 38 -6.18 21.68 -11.01
CA VAL A 38 -6.82 22.48 -9.93
C VAL A 38 -5.83 23.48 -9.36
N VAL A 39 -4.61 23.04 -9.04
CA VAL A 39 -3.56 23.91 -8.48
C VAL A 39 -2.81 24.69 -9.57
N GLY A 40 -2.79 24.17 -10.80
CA GLY A 40 -2.13 24.82 -11.94
C GLY A 40 -0.62 24.62 -11.99
N VAL A 41 -0.10 23.59 -11.32
CA VAL A 41 1.33 23.22 -11.38
C VAL A 41 1.62 22.56 -12.73
N ASP A 42 2.79 22.84 -13.30
CA ASP A 42 3.16 22.27 -14.58
C ASP A 42 3.20 20.73 -14.54
N ALA A 43 2.51 20.07 -15.48
CA ALA A 43 2.32 18.62 -15.49
C ALA A 43 3.62 17.79 -15.47
N PRO A 44 4.72 18.20 -16.15
CA PRO A 44 6.00 17.49 -16.09
C PRO A 44 6.59 17.48 -14.67
N MET A 45 6.44 18.57 -13.92
CA MET A 45 6.98 18.69 -12.55
C MET A 45 6.22 17.77 -11.58
N VAL A 46 4.89 17.73 -11.70
CA VAL A 46 4.05 16.82 -10.91
C VAL A 46 4.36 15.37 -11.24
N GLY A 47 4.53 15.05 -12.53
CA GLY A 47 4.93 13.71 -12.99
C GLY A 47 6.29 13.27 -12.44
N LEU A 48 7.28 14.19 -12.41
CA LEU A 48 8.59 13.92 -11.80
C LEU A 48 8.46 13.69 -10.29
N ALA A 49 7.68 14.51 -9.59
CA ALA A 49 7.47 14.35 -8.15
C ALA A 49 6.83 12.99 -7.82
N LEU A 50 5.80 12.58 -8.57
CA LEU A 50 5.16 11.28 -8.42
C LEU A 50 6.12 10.13 -8.74
N THR A 51 6.94 10.26 -9.79
CA THR A 51 7.95 9.24 -10.13
C THR A 51 8.97 9.07 -9.01
N ILE A 52 9.47 10.16 -8.43
CA ILE A 52 10.41 10.12 -7.30
C ILE A 52 9.75 9.44 -6.10
N ALA A 53 8.50 9.80 -5.79
CA ALA A 53 7.75 9.18 -4.70
C ALA A 53 7.59 7.66 -4.90
N LEU A 54 7.22 7.22 -6.11
CA LEU A 54 7.10 5.80 -6.45
C LEU A 54 8.43 5.03 -6.36
N VAL A 55 9.54 5.66 -6.76
CA VAL A 55 10.87 5.05 -6.65
C VAL A 55 11.23 4.82 -5.18
N ILE A 56 11.00 5.83 -4.32
CA ILE A 56 11.27 5.71 -2.89
C ILE A 56 10.39 4.62 -2.26
N ASP A 57 9.11 4.59 -2.61
CA ASP A 57 8.14 3.60 -2.12
C ASP A 57 8.59 2.18 -2.51
N ALA A 58 9.03 1.97 -3.76
CA ALA A 58 9.54 0.68 -4.22
C ALA A 58 10.75 0.18 -3.40
N PHE A 59 11.65 1.07 -2.98
CA PHE A 59 12.76 0.69 -2.10
C PHE A 59 12.27 0.33 -0.68
N ALA A 60 11.33 1.10 -0.15
CA ALA A 60 10.72 0.81 1.15
C ALA A 60 10.03 -0.56 1.13
N ASP A 61 9.28 -0.86 0.06
CA ASP A 61 8.62 -2.15 -0.14
C ASP A 61 9.61 -3.32 -0.21
N LEU A 62 10.77 -3.15 -0.86
CA LEU A 62 11.81 -4.19 -0.88
C LEU A 62 12.36 -4.48 0.52
N ILE A 63 12.63 -3.42 1.31
CA ILE A 63 13.16 -3.56 2.67
C ILE A 63 12.12 -4.22 3.57
N VAL A 64 10.88 -3.71 3.55
CA VAL A 64 9.78 -4.23 4.37
C VAL A 64 9.43 -5.66 3.94
N GLY A 65 9.43 -5.96 2.64
CA GLY A 65 9.23 -7.30 2.11
C GLY A 65 10.30 -8.29 2.58
N TYR A 66 11.58 -7.89 2.51
CA TYR A 66 12.69 -8.70 3.00
C TYR A 66 12.61 -8.96 4.51
N TRP A 67 12.30 -7.92 5.29
CA TRP A 67 12.11 -8.05 6.74
C TRP A 67 10.91 -8.94 7.09
N SER A 68 9.79 -8.75 6.39
CA SER A 68 8.56 -9.52 6.58
C SER A 68 8.78 -11.01 6.30
N ASP A 69 9.46 -11.36 5.21
CA ASP A 69 9.69 -12.76 4.84
C ASP A 69 10.75 -13.45 5.73
N ASN A 70 11.69 -12.70 6.31
CA ASN A 70 12.71 -13.25 7.20
C ASN A 70 12.26 -13.37 8.67
N PHE A 71 11.17 -12.71 9.06
CA PHE A 71 10.69 -12.74 10.45
C PHE A 71 9.92 -14.03 10.76
N ARG A 72 10.61 -15.01 11.36
CA ARG A 72 10.01 -16.25 11.86
C ARG A 72 9.37 -16.02 13.24
N SER A 73 8.11 -15.61 13.24
CA SER A 73 7.27 -15.53 14.45
C SER A 73 6.52 -16.84 14.74
N ARG A 74 6.23 -17.10 16.02
CA ARG A 74 5.45 -18.26 16.51
C ARG A 74 3.99 -18.28 16.02
N PHE A 75 3.47 -17.16 15.51
CA PHE A 75 2.10 -17.00 15.00
C PHE A 75 1.99 -17.05 13.45
N GLY A 76 3.09 -17.38 12.76
CA GLY A 76 3.16 -17.47 11.29
C GLY A 76 3.89 -16.28 10.65
N ARG A 77 4.54 -16.55 9.51
CA ARG A 77 5.54 -15.66 8.86
C ARG A 77 5.04 -14.27 8.44
N ARG A 78 3.74 -14.06 8.22
CA ARG A 78 3.20 -12.78 7.70
C ARG A 78 2.09 -12.15 8.55
N HIS A 79 1.54 -12.89 9.51
CA HIS A 79 0.40 -12.43 10.31
C HIS A 79 0.79 -11.36 11.32
N LEU A 80 2.00 -11.42 11.89
CA LEU A 80 2.45 -10.43 12.86
C LEU A 80 2.58 -9.03 12.22
N PHE A 81 3.10 -8.95 11.00
CA PHE A 81 3.19 -7.68 10.26
C PHE A 81 1.82 -7.14 9.84
N MET A 82 0.89 -8.01 9.44
CA MET A 82 -0.48 -7.60 9.12
C MET A 82 -1.24 -7.04 10.33
N TYR A 83 -1.03 -7.59 11.53
CA TYR A 83 -1.65 -7.05 12.75
C TYR A 83 -0.90 -5.82 13.27
N ALA A 84 0.42 -5.82 13.18
CA ALA A 84 1.23 -4.68 13.59
C ALA A 84 0.99 -3.47 12.71
N SER A 85 0.72 -3.63 11.40
CA SER A 85 0.46 -2.51 10.48
C SER A 85 -0.85 -1.78 10.77
N ALA A 86 -1.83 -2.42 11.42
CA ALA A 86 -3.07 -1.77 11.80
C ALA A 86 -2.85 -0.58 12.75
N VAL A 87 -1.83 -0.65 13.62
CA VAL A 87 -1.56 0.39 14.62
C VAL A 87 -0.93 1.65 14.00
N PRO A 88 0.18 1.57 13.23
CA PRO A 88 0.73 2.72 12.51
C PRO A 88 -0.28 3.33 11.54
N VAL A 89 -1.05 2.51 10.80
CA VAL A 89 -2.04 3.02 9.86
C VAL A 89 -3.13 3.80 10.60
N ALA A 90 -3.64 3.28 11.73
CA ALA A 90 -4.65 3.98 12.52
C ALA A 90 -4.11 5.30 13.11
N VAL A 91 -2.87 5.31 13.58
CA VAL A 91 -2.24 6.52 14.14
C VAL A 91 -1.98 7.57 13.06
N SER A 92 -1.41 7.18 11.93
CA SER A 92 -1.10 8.08 10.82
C SER A 92 -2.33 8.64 10.10
N TYR A 93 -3.47 7.96 10.19
CA TYR A 93 -4.73 8.44 9.60
C TYR A 93 -5.53 9.35 10.56
N PHE A 94 -5.29 9.21 11.86
CA PHE A 94 -5.93 10.06 12.89
C PHE A 94 -5.24 11.41 13.08
N LEU A 95 -3.91 11.45 12.88
CA LEU A 95 -3.08 12.67 12.90
C LEU A 95 -3.12 13.40 11.55
#